data_AF-A0A2E5S423-F1
#
_entry.id   AF-A0A2E5S423-F1
#
_cell.length_a   1.000
_cell.length_b   1.000
_cell.length_c   1.000
_cell.angle_alpha   90.00
_cell.angle_beta   90.00
_cell.angle_gamma   90.00
#
_symmetry.space_group_name_H-M   'P 1'
#
loop_
_entity.id
_entity.type
_entity.pdbx_description
1 polymer ?
#
loop_
_entity_poly.entity_id
_entity_poly.type
_entity_poly.pdbx_seq_one_letter_code
_entity_poly.pdbx_strand_id
1 'polypeptide(L)'
;MRSMERRDNSEESKERNRNPRNLVLRLSQDHTRFLDKTLPGLRSLAAASGNLPMARFLENLSDELLIHFRTEERLVFPLILSRLEHSSQAIEPALRLACDHMRDDHRTHMRHLNVLHAFHDQIDSETENGSELCEMLQGFCLELEEHSELENKILFRCWPMVEDELRSFPDRKHGNTD
;
A
#
# COMPACT_ATOMS: atom_id res chain seq x y z
N MET A 1 -1.77 -37.54 -21.12
CA MET A 1 -2.48 -36.71 -20.12
C MET A 1 -1.77 -35.37 -20.04
N ARG A 2 -2.51 -34.28 -20.27
CA ARG A 2 -2.01 -32.94 -20.54
C ARG A 2 -1.26 -32.35 -19.34
N SER A 3 -0.07 -31.84 -19.60
CA SER A 3 0.71 -30.97 -18.73
C SER A 3 0.97 -29.69 -19.52
N MET A 4 0.18 -28.65 -19.25
CA MET A 4 0.09 -27.33 -19.89
C MET A 4 -1.00 -26.60 -19.07
N GLU A 5 -0.89 -25.41 -18.50
CA GLU A 5 0.04 -24.28 -18.56
C GLU A 5 0.02 -23.63 -17.16
N ARG A 6 1.18 -23.36 -16.55
CA ARG A 6 1.31 -22.47 -15.37
C ARG A 6 2.57 -21.61 -15.50
N ARG A 7 2.79 -21.08 -16.71
CA ARG A 7 3.82 -20.09 -17.00
C ARG A 7 3.24 -19.19 -18.09
N ASP A 8 2.64 -18.07 -17.69
CA ASP A 8 2.62 -16.83 -18.50
C ASP A 8 1.91 -15.61 -17.88
N ASN A 9 1.24 -15.70 -16.72
CA ASN A 9 0.62 -14.48 -16.13
C ASN A 9 1.60 -13.53 -15.39
N SER A 10 2.87 -13.92 -15.23
CA SER A 10 3.88 -13.14 -14.49
C SER A 10 4.54 -12.05 -15.33
N GLU A 11 4.74 -12.26 -16.64
CA GLU A 11 5.48 -11.31 -17.48
C GLU A 11 4.60 -10.14 -17.95
N GLU A 12 3.35 -10.37 -18.33
CA GLU A 12 2.41 -9.30 -18.68
C GLU A 12 2.13 -8.35 -17.50
N SER A 13 2.02 -8.88 -16.28
CA SER A 13 1.85 -8.06 -15.07
C SER A 13 3.09 -7.20 -14.78
N LYS A 14 4.30 -7.76 -15.00
CA LYS A 14 5.57 -7.02 -14.83
C LYS A 14 5.76 -5.92 -15.86
N GLU A 15 5.30 -6.12 -17.10
CA GLU A 15 5.38 -5.11 -18.16
C GLU A 15 4.35 -3.99 -18.00
N ARG A 16 3.11 -4.31 -17.60
CA ARG A 16 2.08 -3.30 -17.30
C ARG A 16 2.48 -2.36 -16.16
N ASN A 17 3.20 -2.87 -15.15
CA ASN A 17 3.64 -2.10 -14.00
C ASN A 17 4.87 -1.20 -14.27
N ARG A 18 5.49 -1.26 -15.45
CA ARG A 18 6.63 -0.38 -15.79
C ARG A 18 6.22 1.03 -16.19
N ASN A 19 4.98 1.26 -16.61
CA ASN A 19 4.50 2.58 -16.98
C ASN A 19 3.81 3.24 -15.77
N PRO A 20 4.37 4.33 -15.20
CA PRO A 20 3.79 5.00 -14.04
C PRO A 20 2.35 5.46 -14.25
N ARG A 21 1.94 5.84 -15.46
CA ARG A 21 0.55 6.24 -15.74
C ARG A 21 -0.43 5.08 -15.61
N ASN A 22 -0.08 3.93 -16.17
CA ASN A 22 -0.93 2.74 -16.09
C ASN A 22 -1.00 2.24 -14.64
N LEU A 23 0.11 2.34 -13.91
CA LEU A 23 0.15 1.98 -12.49
C LEU A 23 -0.75 2.89 -11.65
N VAL A 24 -0.65 4.22 -11.82
CA VAL A 24 -1.55 5.18 -11.13
C VAL A 24 -3.02 4.89 -11.40
N LEU A 25 -3.40 4.59 -12.66
CA LEU A 25 -4.77 4.24 -13.01
C LEU A 25 -5.23 2.96 -12.32
N ARG A 26 -4.37 1.92 -12.27
CA ARG A 26 -4.67 0.67 -11.57
C ARG A 26 -4.84 0.91 -10.06
N LEU A 27 -3.90 1.62 -9.43
CA LEU A 27 -3.95 1.91 -7.99
C LEU A 27 -5.22 2.69 -7.62
N SER A 28 -5.60 3.69 -8.41
CA SER A 28 -6.86 4.43 -8.21
C SER A 28 -8.12 3.54 -8.32
N GLN A 29 -8.09 2.52 -9.20
CA GLN A 29 -9.16 1.52 -9.27
C GLN A 29 -9.19 0.63 -8.03
N ASP A 30 -8.02 0.24 -7.51
CA ASP A 30 -7.89 -0.50 -6.27
C ASP A 30 -8.44 0.32 -5.07
N HIS A 31 -8.16 1.62 -4.99
CA HIS A 31 -8.70 2.51 -3.95
C HIS A 31 -10.24 2.45 -3.90
N THR A 32 -10.86 2.63 -5.08
CA THR A 32 -12.33 2.60 -5.21
C THR A 32 -12.86 1.23 -4.80
N ARG A 33 -12.22 0.15 -5.25
CA ARG A 33 -12.62 -1.23 -4.91
C ARG A 33 -12.53 -1.49 -3.41
N PHE A 34 -11.44 -1.07 -2.76
CA PHE A 34 -11.25 -1.25 -1.33
C PHE A 34 -12.31 -0.51 -0.51
N LEU A 35 -12.52 0.77 -0.80
CA LEU A 35 -13.42 1.63 -0.03
C LEU A 35 -14.90 1.31 -0.26
N ASP A 36 -15.31 1.04 -1.51
CA ASP A 36 -16.72 0.87 -1.83
C ASP A 36 -17.23 -0.57 -1.66
N LYS A 37 -16.32 -1.55 -1.70
CA LYS A 37 -16.69 -2.97 -1.72
C LYS A 37 -15.99 -3.79 -0.64
N THR A 38 -14.66 -3.83 -0.65
CA THR A 38 -13.91 -4.81 0.16
C THR A 38 -14.04 -4.52 1.66
N LEU A 39 -13.71 -3.31 2.11
CA LEU A 39 -13.77 -2.93 3.53
C LEU A 39 -15.21 -2.96 4.08
N PRO A 40 -16.23 -2.41 3.39
CA PRO A 40 -17.62 -2.56 3.83
C PRO A 40 -18.08 -4.01 3.93
N GLY A 41 -17.67 -4.87 3.00
CA GLY A 41 -17.97 -6.30 3.01
C GLY A 41 -17.35 -7.01 4.21
N LEU A 42 -16.05 -6.81 4.43
CA LEU A 42 -15.33 -7.34 5.59
C LEU A 42 -15.95 -6.90 6.91
N ARG A 43 -16.28 -5.61 7.03
CA ARG A 43 -16.92 -5.07 8.24
C ARG A 43 -18.28 -5.73 8.48
N SER A 44 -19.07 -5.92 7.43
CA SER A 44 -20.40 -6.55 7.51
C SER A 44 -20.29 -8.02 7.94
N LEU A 45 -19.35 -8.77 7.36
CA LEU A 45 -19.08 -10.16 7.73
C LEU A 45 -18.56 -10.28 9.17
N ALA A 46 -17.64 -9.41 9.59
CA ALA A 46 -17.15 -9.37 10.97
C ALA A 46 -18.26 -9.05 11.99
N ALA A 47 -19.17 -8.14 11.65
CA ALA A 47 -20.33 -7.86 12.49
C ALA A 47 -21.30 -9.05 12.56
N ALA A 48 -21.56 -9.70 11.42
CA ALA A 48 -22.45 -10.85 11.33
C ALA A 48 -21.91 -12.10 12.06
N SER A 49 -20.58 -12.26 12.13
CA SER A 49 -19.93 -13.32 12.91
C SER A 49 -19.85 -13.02 14.41
N GLY A 50 -20.31 -11.85 14.86
CA GLY A 50 -20.24 -11.43 16.26
C GLY A 50 -18.89 -10.85 16.67
N ASN A 51 -17.91 -10.74 15.77
CA ASN A 51 -16.60 -10.14 16.03
C ASN A 51 -16.67 -8.60 15.92
N LEU A 52 -17.38 -7.98 16.86
CA LEU A 52 -17.55 -6.53 16.94
C LEU A 52 -16.24 -5.74 17.06
N PRO A 53 -15.20 -6.21 17.80
CA PRO A 53 -13.91 -5.53 17.84
C PRO A 53 -13.27 -5.42 16.45
N MET A 54 -13.27 -6.50 15.67
CA MET A 54 -12.75 -6.49 14.29
C MET A 54 -13.57 -5.56 13.39
N ALA A 55 -14.90 -5.58 13.49
CA ALA A 55 -15.76 -4.69 12.71
C ALA A 55 -15.43 -3.20 12.95
N ARG A 56 -15.20 -2.81 14.21
CA ARG A 56 -14.78 -1.44 14.56
C ARG A 56 -13.37 -1.11 14.09
N PHE A 57 -12.46 -2.08 14.17
CA PHE A 57 -11.11 -1.90 13.65
C PHE A 57 -11.11 -1.65 12.14
N LEU A 58 -11.89 -2.43 11.38
CA LEU A 58 -12.06 -2.26 9.94
C LEU A 58 -12.71 -0.93 9.57
N GLU A 59 -13.62 -0.41 10.40
CA GLU A 59 -14.20 0.92 10.22
C GLU A 59 -13.13 2.01 10.36
N ASN A 60 -12.32 1.98 11.42
CA ASN A 60 -11.22 2.93 11.61
C ASN A 60 -10.20 2.84 10.46
N LEU A 61 -9.82 1.62 10.05
CA LEU A 61 -8.91 1.42 8.93
C LEU A 61 -9.50 1.98 7.62
N SER A 62 -10.82 1.87 7.42
CA SER A 62 -11.49 2.46 6.26
C SER A 62 -11.42 3.98 6.25
N ASP A 63 -11.54 4.63 7.40
CA ASP A 63 -11.43 6.08 7.50
C ASP A 63 -9.99 6.55 7.23
N GLU A 64 -8.99 5.83 7.76
CA GLU A 64 -7.58 6.11 7.51
C GLU A 64 -7.22 5.94 6.02
N LEU A 65 -7.60 4.80 5.41
CA LEU A 65 -7.35 4.54 4.00
C LEU A 65 -8.08 5.53 3.09
N LEU A 66 -9.28 6.00 3.47
CA LEU A 66 -9.99 7.03 2.71
C LEU A 66 -9.19 8.34 2.63
N ILE A 67 -8.59 8.76 3.75
CA ILE A 67 -7.78 9.97 3.81
C ILE A 67 -6.50 9.78 3.00
N HIS A 68 -5.86 8.63 3.17
CA HIS A 68 -4.63 8.26 2.47
C HIS A 68 -4.84 8.24 0.94
N PHE A 69 -5.76 7.44 0.43
CA PHE A 69 -6.03 7.32 -1.01
C PHE A 69 -6.45 8.66 -1.64
N ARG A 70 -7.22 9.49 -0.92
CA ARG A 70 -7.57 10.84 -1.41
C ARG A 70 -6.35 11.75 -1.50
N THR A 71 -5.41 11.62 -0.58
CA THR A 71 -4.15 12.37 -0.60
C THR A 71 -3.33 11.95 -1.81
N GLU A 72 -3.27 10.67 -2.10
CA GLU A 72 -2.58 10.15 -3.28
C GLU A 72 -3.20 10.65 -4.58
N GLU A 73 -4.51 10.45 -4.75
CA GLU A 73 -5.22 10.80 -5.99
C GLU A 73 -5.24 12.30 -6.27
N ARG A 74 -5.33 13.14 -5.22
CA ARG A 74 -5.48 14.59 -5.38
C ARG A 74 -4.17 15.35 -5.33
N LEU A 75 -3.12 14.77 -4.74
CA LEU A 75 -1.85 15.45 -4.55
C LEU A 75 -0.70 14.61 -5.12
N VAL A 76 -0.44 13.43 -4.56
CA VAL A 76 0.80 12.68 -4.85
C VAL A 76 0.88 12.24 -6.30
N PHE A 77 -0.14 11.54 -6.82
CA PHE A 77 -0.15 11.06 -8.20
C PHE A 77 -0.08 12.20 -9.22
N PRO A 78 -0.86 13.29 -9.10
CA PRO A 78 -0.69 14.47 -9.96
C PRO A 78 0.73 15.04 -9.94
N LEU A 79 1.38 15.11 -8.78
CA LEU A 79 2.76 15.61 -8.68
C LEU A 79 3.76 14.68 -9.38
N ILE A 80 3.61 13.36 -9.21
CA ILE A 80 4.43 12.35 -9.90
C ILE A 80 4.27 12.47 -11.41
N LEU A 81 3.03 12.50 -11.91
CA LEU A 81 2.75 12.61 -13.34
C LEU A 81 3.29 13.91 -13.92
N SER A 82 3.11 15.03 -13.20
CA SER A 82 3.66 16.33 -13.60
C SER A 82 5.19 16.29 -13.68
N ARG A 83 5.87 15.64 -12.74
CA ARG A 83 7.33 15.49 -12.76
C ARG A 83 7.84 14.60 -13.89
N LEU A 84 7.03 13.65 -14.36
CA LEU A 84 7.35 12.82 -15.53
C LEU A 84 7.12 13.56 -16.86
N GLU A 85 6.18 14.50 -16.90
CA GLU A 85 5.85 15.31 -18.09
C GLU A 85 6.76 16.52 -18.26
N HIS A 86 7.27 17.08 -17.16
CA HIS A 86 8.04 18.31 -17.15
C HIS A 86 9.48 18.11 -16.67
N SER A 87 10.42 18.80 -17.31
CA SER A 87 11.84 18.81 -16.93
C SER A 87 12.16 19.71 -15.73
N SER A 88 11.19 20.48 -15.24
CA SER A 88 11.37 21.38 -14.11
C SER A 88 11.53 20.60 -12.79
N GLN A 89 12.58 20.92 -12.03
CA GLN A 89 12.83 20.34 -10.71
C GLN A 89 12.11 21.08 -9.58
N ALA A 90 11.37 22.16 -9.86
CA ALA A 90 10.75 22.99 -8.82
C ALA A 90 9.77 22.22 -7.91
N ILE A 91 9.20 21.12 -8.43
CA ILE A 91 8.27 20.24 -7.73
C ILE A 91 8.94 19.21 -6.82
N GLU A 92 10.24 18.93 -7.02
CA GLU A 92 10.94 17.82 -6.36
C GLU A 92 10.93 17.90 -4.83
N PRO A 93 11.14 19.06 -4.18
CA PRO A 93 11.10 19.13 -2.72
C PRO A 93 9.72 18.78 -2.14
N ALA A 94 8.65 19.30 -2.76
CA ALA A 94 7.28 19.02 -2.34
C ALA A 94 6.91 17.54 -2.58
N LEU A 95 7.31 17.00 -3.73
CA LEU A 95 7.06 15.60 -4.08
C LEU A 95 7.80 14.64 -3.14
N ARG A 96 9.05 14.95 -2.76
CA ARG A 96 9.80 14.13 -1.79
C ARG A 96 9.10 14.08 -0.43
N LEU A 97 8.68 15.23 0.10
CA LEU A 97 7.95 15.28 1.38
C LEU A 97 6.62 14.52 1.30
N ALA A 98 5.91 14.62 0.17
CA ALA A 98 4.67 13.88 -0.04
C ALA A 98 4.92 12.37 -0.08
N CYS A 99 5.95 11.90 -0.81
CA CYS A 99 6.32 10.48 -0.85
C CYS A 99 6.77 9.96 0.53
N ASP A 100 7.49 10.75 1.32
CA ASP A 100 7.90 10.37 2.67
C ASP A 100 6.69 10.22 3.59
N HIS A 101 5.75 11.17 3.53
CA HIS A 101 4.50 11.06 4.27
C HIS A 101 3.71 9.80 3.91
N MET A 102 3.58 9.46 2.62
CA MET A 102 2.89 8.22 2.20
C MET A 102 3.61 6.95 2.67
N ARG A 103 4.94 6.93 2.69
CA ARG A 103 5.69 5.80 3.26
C ARG A 103 5.44 5.62 4.75
N ASP A 104 5.26 6.72 5.48
CA ASP A 104 4.97 6.68 6.91
C ASP A 104 3.58 6.10 7.16
N ASP A 105 2.60 6.50 6.35
CA ASP A 105 1.26 5.90 6.34
C ASP A 105 1.34 4.40 6.00
N HIS A 106 2.10 4.01 4.96
CA HIS A 106 2.31 2.60 4.61
C HIS A 106 2.86 1.78 5.77
N ARG A 107 3.83 2.31 6.52
CA ARG A 107 4.34 1.63 7.72
C ARG A 107 3.27 1.46 8.79
N THR A 108 2.34 2.41 8.90
CA THR A 108 1.19 2.31 9.80
C THR A 108 0.20 1.26 9.30
N HIS A 109 -0.12 1.24 8.00
CA HIS A 109 -0.99 0.22 7.40
C HIS A 109 -0.43 -1.19 7.59
N MET A 110 0.88 -1.40 7.43
CA MET A 110 1.50 -2.71 7.69
C MET A 110 1.35 -3.16 9.15
N ARG A 111 1.35 -2.23 10.11
CA ARG A 111 1.05 -2.55 11.50
C ARG A 111 -0.42 -2.95 11.68
N HIS A 112 -1.33 -2.29 10.98
CA HIS A 112 -2.74 -2.65 10.97
C HIS A 112 -2.99 -4.02 10.35
N LEU A 113 -2.26 -4.39 9.29
CA LEU A 113 -2.31 -5.73 8.72
C LEU A 113 -1.91 -6.81 9.74
N ASN A 114 -0.92 -6.56 10.59
CA ASN A 114 -0.58 -7.50 11.67
C ASN A 114 -1.73 -7.68 12.68
N VAL A 115 -2.50 -6.62 12.95
CA VAL A 115 -3.70 -6.72 13.81
C VAL A 115 -4.79 -7.54 13.11
N LEU A 116 -4.98 -7.34 11.80
CA LEU A 116 -5.91 -8.16 11.01
C LEU A 116 -5.49 -9.63 10.96
N HIS A 117 -4.19 -9.94 10.85
CA HIS A 117 -3.70 -11.31 10.95
C HIS A 117 -3.98 -11.93 12.33
N ALA A 118 -3.86 -11.17 13.42
CA ALA A 118 -4.23 -11.68 14.74
C ALA A 118 -5.74 -12.01 14.83
N PHE A 119 -6.61 -11.20 14.21
CA PHE A 119 -8.04 -11.54 14.10
C PHE A 119 -8.27 -12.78 13.22
N HIS A 120 -7.55 -12.88 12.10
CA HIS A 120 -7.60 -14.05 11.22
C HIS A 120 -7.28 -15.34 11.99
N ASP A 121 -6.14 -15.38 12.67
CA ASP A 121 -5.66 -16.57 13.40
C ASP A 121 -6.63 -16.97 14.52
N GLN A 122 -7.23 -15.99 15.19
CA GLN A 122 -8.26 -16.26 16.19
C GLN A 122 -9.48 -16.94 15.54
N ILE A 123 -10.02 -16.37 14.46
CA ILE A 123 -11.23 -16.91 13.80
C ILE A 123 -10.94 -18.30 13.24
N ASP A 124 -9.79 -18.50 12.59
CA ASP A 124 -9.38 -19.78 12.01
C ASP A 124 -9.30 -20.87 13.09
N SER A 125 -8.82 -20.53 14.29
CA SER A 125 -8.78 -21.48 15.42
C SER A 125 -10.16 -21.85 15.98
N GLU A 126 -11.17 -21.00 15.78
CA GLU A 126 -12.53 -21.18 16.29
C GLU A 126 -13.46 -21.87 15.28
N THR A 127 -13.07 -21.95 14.00
CA THR A 127 -13.89 -22.51 12.91
C THR A 127 -13.26 -23.75 12.27
N GLU A 128 -13.97 -24.89 12.26
CA GLU A 128 -13.48 -26.15 11.64
C GLU A 128 -13.39 -26.11 10.10
N ASN A 129 -13.96 -25.10 9.44
CA ASN A 129 -13.82 -24.85 8.00
C ASN A 129 -13.69 -23.34 7.79
N GLY A 130 -12.65 -22.92 7.06
CA GLY A 130 -12.32 -21.52 6.80
C GLY A 130 -13.57 -20.69 6.44
N SER A 131 -13.80 -19.65 7.23
CA SER A 131 -14.95 -18.77 7.01
C SER A 131 -14.71 -17.86 5.79
N GLU A 132 -15.79 -17.49 5.10
CA GLU A 132 -15.75 -16.45 4.04
C GLU A 132 -15.06 -15.16 4.53
N LEU A 133 -15.24 -14.84 5.82
CA LEU A 133 -14.57 -13.73 6.49
C LEU A 133 -13.04 -13.90 6.49
N CYS A 134 -12.51 -15.09 6.82
CA CYS A 134 -11.07 -15.36 6.81
C CYS A 134 -10.49 -15.24 5.40
N GLU A 135 -11.15 -15.84 4.39
CA GLU A 135 -10.70 -15.80 3.01
C GLU A 135 -10.66 -14.36 2.47
N MET A 136 -11.74 -13.60 2.69
CA MET A 136 -11.82 -12.20 2.27
C MET A 136 -10.79 -11.34 2.99
N LEU A 137 -10.54 -11.60 4.29
CA LEU A 137 -9.60 -10.85 5.10
C LEU A 137 -8.17 -11.08 4.63
N GLN A 138 -7.80 -12.34 4.40
CA GLN A 138 -6.49 -12.71 3.87
C GLN A 138 -6.26 -12.09 2.49
N GLY A 139 -7.28 -12.14 1.62
CA GLY A 139 -7.22 -11.50 0.30
C GLY A 139 -6.97 -9.99 0.40
N PHE A 140 -7.72 -9.29 1.26
CA PHE A 140 -7.52 -7.86 1.48
C PHE A 140 -6.11 -7.53 2.02
N CYS A 141 -5.60 -8.29 2.98
CA CYS A 141 -4.27 -8.04 3.54
C CYS A 141 -3.17 -8.16 2.47
N LEU A 142 -3.23 -9.21 1.65
CA LEU A 142 -2.28 -9.42 0.55
C LEU A 142 -2.37 -8.31 -0.50
N GLU A 143 -3.59 -7.90 -0.86
CA GLU A 143 -3.80 -6.86 -1.86
C GLU A 143 -3.33 -5.48 -1.37
N LEU A 144 -3.55 -5.14 -0.09
CA LEU A 144 -3.08 -3.88 0.48
C LEU A 144 -1.55 -3.86 0.64
N GLU A 145 -0.94 -4.99 1.00
CA GLU A 145 0.52 -5.13 1.02
C GLU A 145 1.11 -4.95 -0.39
N GLU A 146 0.58 -5.65 -1.40
CA GLU A 146 1.02 -5.49 -2.79
C GLU A 146 0.88 -4.04 -3.26
N HIS A 147 -0.23 -3.39 -2.91
CA HIS A 147 -0.51 -2.00 -3.24
C HIS A 147 0.59 -1.06 -2.73
N SER A 148 0.85 -1.06 -1.42
CA SER A 148 1.90 -0.23 -0.82
C SER A 148 3.29 -0.59 -1.33
N GLU A 149 3.56 -1.86 -1.65
CA GLU A 149 4.83 -2.26 -2.25
C GLU A 149 5.03 -1.69 -3.66
N LEU A 150 3.99 -1.71 -4.50
CA LEU A 150 4.05 -1.18 -5.86
C LEU A 150 4.35 0.33 -5.83
N GLU A 151 3.71 1.06 -4.94
CA GLU A 151 3.94 2.49 -4.77
C GLU A 151 5.36 2.76 -4.29
N ASN A 152 5.79 2.10 -3.21
CA ASN A 152 7.12 2.31 -2.65
C ASN A 152 8.25 1.94 -3.62
N LYS A 153 8.13 0.79 -4.30
CA LYS A 153 9.20 0.23 -5.15
C LYS A 153 9.22 0.80 -6.56
N ILE A 154 8.08 1.31 -7.05
CA ILE A 154 7.97 1.80 -8.44
C ILE A 154 7.73 3.30 -8.46
N LEU A 155 6.65 3.78 -7.85
CA LEU A 155 6.27 5.19 -7.95
C LEU A 155 7.20 6.09 -7.13
N PHE A 156 7.49 5.74 -5.88
CA PHE A 156 8.24 6.60 -4.97
C PHE A 156 9.76 6.39 -5.04
N ARG A 157 10.22 5.37 -5.77
CA ARG A 157 11.63 4.95 -5.82
C ARG A 157 12.62 6.08 -6.14
N CYS A 158 12.22 7.03 -6.99
CA CYS A 158 13.07 8.14 -7.41
C CYS A 158 13.26 9.22 -6.33
N TRP A 159 12.50 9.16 -5.24
CA TRP A 159 12.55 10.13 -4.14
C TRP A 159 12.76 9.37 -2.82
N PRO A 160 13.99 8.90 -2.52
CA PRO A 160 14.27 8.18 -1.28
C PRO A 160 13.98 9.05 -0.05
N MET A 161 13.79 8.41 1.11
CA MET A 161 13.51 9.15 2.34
C MET A 161 14.65 10.11 2.67
N VAL A 162 14.30 11.31 3.15
CA VAL A 162 15.31 12.31 3.58
C VAL A 162 16.25 11.73 4.65
N GLU A 163 15.73 10.88 5.53
CA GLU A 163 16.50 10.19 6.57
C GLU A 163 17.58 9.24 6.01
N ASP A 164 17.33 8.63 4.84
CA ASP A 164 18.29 7.73 4.18
C ASP A 164 19.43 8.51 3.51
N GLU A 165 19.17 9.74 3.04
CA GLU A 165 20.20 10.63 2.50
C GLU A 165 21.15 11.13 3.60
N LEU A 166 20.62 11.40 4.80
CA LEU A 166 21.43 11.84 5.95
C LEU A 166 22.37 10.75 6.48
N ARG A 167 22.00 9.48 6.36
CA ARG A 167 22.86 8.32 6.72
C ARG A 167 23.94 8.01 5.69
N SER A 168 23.84 8.58 4.50
CA SER A 168 24.74 8.33 3.38
C SER A 168 25.94 9.29 3.32
N PHE A 169 26.01 10.26 4.23
CA PHE A 169 27.21 11.08 4.39
C PHE A 169 28.21 10.34 5.28
N PRO A 170 29.36 9.85 4.76
CA PRO A 170 30.42 9.39 5.63
C PRO A 170 30.87 10.58 6.49
N ASP A 171 31.02 10.33 7.79
CA ASP A 171 31.59 11.26 8.75
C ASP A 171 32.67 12.11 8.08
N ARG A 172 32.38 13.40 7.87
CA ARG A 172 33.44 14.38 7.65
C ARG A 172 34.22 14.42 8.95
N LYS A 173 35.23 13.54 9.04
CA LYS A 173 36.31 13.64 10.00
C LYS A 173 36.71 15.11 10.03
N HIS A 174 36.38 15.78 11.12
CA HIS A 174 37.02 17.01 11.50
C HIS A 174 38.50 16.69 11.66
N GLY A 175 39.24 16.85 10.58
CA GLY A 175 40.69 16.95 10.59
C GLY A 175 41.03 18.28 11.22
N ASN A 176 41.07 18.29 12.54
CA ASN A 176 41.83 19.25 13.32
C ASN A 176 43.30 18.90 13.11
N THR A 177 44.07 19.76 12.45
CA THR A 177 45.52 19.87 12.64
C THR A 177 45.99 21.21 12.05
N ASP A 178 46.38 22.07 12.99
CA ASP A 178 47.41 23.13 12.98
C ASP A 178 47.41 24.24 11.93
#